data_AF-A0A940CX55-F1
#
_entry.id   AF-A0A940CX55-F1
#
_cell.length_a   1.000
_cell.length_b   1.000
_cell.length_c   1.000
_cell.angle_alpha   90.00
_cell.angle_beta   90.00
_cell.angle_gamma   90.00
#
_symmetry.space_group_name_H-M   'P 1'
#
loop_
_entity.id
_entity.type
_entity.pdbx_description
1 polymer ?
#
loop_
_entity_poly.entity_id
_entity_poly.type
_entity_poly.pdbx_seq_one_letter_code
_entity_poly.pdbx_strand_id
1 'polypeptide(L)'
;MKFKNYLDENTNLAKQTRFLRFVVFLFAVAVIINGYFVYSSRIKSRTILIPPYLSEGEAYVSGKDASDNYLEAMAKYACFLRLNYTPANVSNQFNAFLKLLTPPAYKEQSGVLYKQKEDVIQMNVSSSFFPVEIEIDRANKRIFVTGMLNQWTYDKHFVTDERRTYVIEYRIHFGRFFIENFIGCGKSKQGCFEKIKTEKKEA
;
A
#
# COMPACT_ATOMS: atom_id res chain seq x y z
N MET A 1 7.10 71.24 36.28
CA MET A 1 6.07 70.45 35.56
C MET A 1 6.59 69.66 34.36
N LYS A 2 7.53 70.16 33.54
CA LYS A 2 7.99 69.47 32.31
C LYS A 2 8.64 68.08 32.50
N PHE A 3 9.28 67.83 33.64
CA PHE A 3 9.99 66.57 33.92
C PHE A 3 9.05 65.37 34.11
N LYS A 4 7.87 65.58 34.72
CA LYS A 4 6.84 64.53 34.86
C LYS A 4 6.31 64.08 33.51
N ASN A 5 6.01 65.03 32.62
CA ASN A 5 5.51 64.73 31.28
C ASN A 5 6.53 63.91 30.46
N TYR A 6 7.84 64.18 30.59
CA TYR A 6 8.89 63.38 29.93
C TYR A 6 9.00 61.95 30.46
N LEU A 7 8.82 61.75 31.77
CA LEU A 7 8.80 60.41 32.36
C LEU A 7 7.54 59.63 31.96
N ASP A 8 6.39 60.32 31.93
CA ASP A 8 5.12 59.74 31.51
C ASP A 8 5.14 59.36 30.01
N GLU A 9 5.77 60.18 29.17
CA GLU A 9 5.97 59.90 27.74
C GLU A 9 6.91 58.70 27.50
N ASN A 10 8.03 58.63 28.22
CA ASN A 10 8.95 57.48 28.16
C ASN A 10 8.31 56.18 28.66
N THR A 11 7.50 56.23 29.71
CA THR A 11 6.79 55.04 30.22
C THR A 11 5.67 54.58 29.28
N ASN A 12 4.99 55.51 28.60
CA ASN A 12 4.01 55.17 27.58
C ASN A 12 4.66 54.57 26.32
N LEU A 13 5.80 55.11 25.86
CA LEU A 13 6.58 54.55 24.75
C LEU A 13 7.11 53.14 25.08
N ALA A 14 7.56 52.91 26.31
CA ALA A 14 7.99 51.60 26.79
C ALA A 14 6.84 50.59 26.89
N LYS A 15 5.64 51.02 27.33
CA LYS A 15 4.43 50.18 27.34
C LYS A 15 4.00 49.81 25.93
N GLN A 16 4.07 50.75 24.98
CA GLN A 16 3.67 50.54 23.59
C GLN A 16 4.59 49.54 22.87
N THR A 17 5.91 49.65 23.06
CA THR A 17 6.88 48.66 22.55
C THR A 17 6.74 47.30 23.21
N ARG A 18 6.41 47.24 24.51
CA ARG A 18 6.14 45.98 25.22
C ARG A 18 4.86 45.30 24.71
N PHE A 19 3.80 46.07 24.47
CA PHE A 19 2.56 45.57 23.89
C PHE A 19 2.78 45.06 22.46
N LEU A 20 3.48 45.83 21.63
CA LEU A 20 3.78 45.43 20.26
C LEU A 20 4.62 44.14 20.22
N ARG A 21 5.64 44.00 21.08
CA ARG A 21 6.44 42.78 21.22
C ARG A 21 5.59 41.57 21.64
N PHE A 22 4.62 41.77 22.53
CA PHE A 22 3.68 40.72 22.94
C PHE A 22 2.78 40.27 21.78
N VAL A 23 2.23 41.22 21.01
CA VAL A 23 1.42 40.92 19.82
C VAL A 23 2.23 40.17 18.77
N VAL A 24 3.47 40.61 18.48
CA VAL A 24 4.37 39.92 17.54
C VAL A 24 4.71 38.51 18.01
N PHE A 25 4.97 38.31 19.31
CA PHE A 25 5.19 36.99 19.87
C PHE A 25 3.98 36.07 19.71
N LEU A 26 2.78 36.59 19.97
CA LEU A 26 1.53 35.85 19.82
C LEU A 26 1.28 35.44 18.35
N PHE A 27 1.57 36.34 17.40
CA PHE A 27 1.54 36.01 15.97
C PHE A 27 2.57 34.94 15.59
N ALA A 28 3.79 35.03 16.11
CA ALA A 28 4.83 34.02 15.85
C ALA A 28 4.39 32.64 16.35
N VAL A 29 3.80 32.56 17.55
CA VAL A 29 3.24 31.32 18.10
C VAL A 29 2.09 30.79 17.23
N ALA A 30 1.17 31.67 16.79
CA ALA A 30 0.08 31.29 15.92
C ALA A 30 0.55 30.73 14.56
N VAL A 31 1.62 31.30 13.98
CA VAL A 31 2.23 30.80 12.74
C VAL A 31 2.85 29.42 12.95
N ILE A 32 3.55 29.20 14.07
CA ILE A 32 4.13 27.89 14.40
C ILE A 32 3.04 26.83 14.55
N ILE A 33 1.95 27.15 15.27
CA ILE A 33 0.81 26.25 15.44
C ILE A 33 0.17 25.93 14.09
N ASN A 34 -0.08 26.94 13.24
CA ASN A 34 -0.62 26.72 11.89
C ASN A 34 0.32 25.85 11.04
N GLY A 35 1.63 26.10 11.10
CA GLY A 35 2.63 25.28 10.41
C GLY A 35 2.59 23.81 10.86
N TYR A 36 2.44 23.57 12.17
CA TYR A 36 2.28 22.22 12.72
C TYR A 36 0.98 21.55 12.22
N PHE A 37 -0.14 22.27 12.21
CA PHE A 37 -1.41 21.76 11.68
C PHE A 37 -1.31 21.43 10.18
N VAL A 38 -0.69 22.29 9.37
CA VAL A 38 -0.47 22.04 7.93
C VAL A 38 0.43 20.82 7.71
N TYR A 39 1.50 20.68 8.50
CA TYR A 39 2.39 19.52 8.44
C TYR A 39 1.64 18.22 8.78
N SER A 40 0.81 18.24 9.84
CA SER A 40 -0.01 17.08 10.23
C SER A 40 -1.08 16.74 9.18
N SER A 41 -1.73 17.74 8.59
CA SER A 41 -2.79 17.55 7.59
C SER A 41 -2.27 16.97 6.26
N ARG A 42 -1.04 17.29 5.86
CA ARG A 42 -0.41 16.68 4.67
C ARG A 42 -0.26 15.15 4.78
N ILE A 43 -0.21 14.61 5.99
CA ILE A 43 -0.09 13.15 6.23
C ILE A 43 -1.47 12.47 6.17
N LYS A 44 -2.58 13.22 6.24
CA LYS A 44 -3.94 12.72 6.39
C LYS A 44 -4.86 13.02 5.20
N SER A 45 -4.33 13.17 3.98
CA SER A 45 -5.21 13.25 2.79
C SER A 45 -5.96 11.93 2.65
N ARG A 46 -7.22 11.90 3.10
CA ARG A 46 -8.16 10.80 2.92
C ARG A 46 -8.66 10.85 1.49
N THR A 47 -8.27 9.88 0.67
CA THR A 47 -8.88 9.68 -0.65
C THR A 47 -9.86 8.53 -0.51
N ILE A 48 -11.16 8.85 -0.57
CA ILE A 48 -12.23 7.84 -0.66
C ILE A 48 -12.30 7.45 -2.14
N LEU A 49 -11.89 6.23 -2.46
CA LEU A 49 -12.04 5.64 -3.78
C LEU A 49 -13.25 4.72 -3.68
N ILE A 50 -14.37 5.05 -4.34
CA ILE A 50 -15.51 4.14 -4.42
C ILE A 50 -15.43 3.39 -5.75
N PRO A 51 -14.78 2.21 -5.83
CA PRO A 51 -14.92 1.35 -6.98
C PRO A 51 -16.31 0.67 -6.96
N PRO A 52 -16.95 0.47 -8.13
CA PRO A 52 -18.32 -0.04 -8.25
C PRO A 52 -18.52 -1.53 -7.83
N TYR A 53 -17.47 -2.23 -7.41
CA TYR A 53 -17.50 -3.66 -7.05
C TYR A 53 -17.25 -3.96 -5.56
N LEU A 54 -17.15 -2.93 -4.70
CA LEU A 54 -17.07 -3.15 -3.26
C LEU A 54 -18.48 -3.24 -2.69
N SER A 55 -18.97 -4.46 -2.54
CA SER A 55 -20.34 -4.71 -2.11
C SER A 55 -20.63 -4.26 -0.67
N GLU A 56 -19.64 -4.00 0.18
CA GLU A 56 -19.90 -3.59 1.56
C GLU A 56 -18.80 -2.64 2.10
N GLY A 57 -18.98 -1.32 1.95
CA GLY A 57 -18.27 -0.30 2.74
C GLY A 57 -17.30 0.61 1.97
N GLU A 58 -17.11 1.82 2.50
CA GLU A 58 -16.27 2.88 1.91
C GLU A 58 -14.79 2.43 1.81
N ALA A 59 -14.26 2.31 0.60
CA ALA A 59 -12.82 2.16 0.41
C ALA A 59 -12.13 3.51 0.56
N TYR A 60 -11.24 3.61 1.55
CA TYR A 60 -10.44 4.80 1.78
C TYR A 60 -8.96 4.45 1.89
N VAL A 61 -8.12 5.36 1.42
CA VAL A 61 -6.68 5.35 1.70
C VAL A 61 -6.34 6.62 2.46
N SER A 62 -5.71 6.49 3.63
CA SER A 62 -5.31 7.61 4.49
C SER A 62 -3.82 7.50 4.82
N GLY A 63 -3.00 8.29 4.13
CA GLY A 63 -1.57 8.37 4.38
C GLY A 63 -0.84 7.03 4.17
N LYS A 64 -0.64 6.29 5.27
CA LYS A 64 0.06 5.00 5.33
C LYS A 64 -0.87 3.80 5.59
N ASP A 65 -2.17 4.04 5.76
CA ASP A 65 -3.15 3.01 6.07
C ASP A 65 -4.30 3.03 5.03
N ALA A 66 -4.99 1.91 4.90
CA ALA A 66 -6.16 1.78 4.04
C ALA A 66 -7.24 0.94 4.71
N SER A 67 -8.48 1.14 4.28
CA SER A 67 -9.61 0.27 4.64
C SER A 67 -9.35 -1.18 4.24
N ASP A 68 -9.86 -2.14 5.01
CA ASP A 68 -9.77 -3.57 4.67
C ASP A 68 -10.36 -3.87 3.29
N ASN A 69 -11.48 -3.24 2.95
CA ASN A 69 -12.11 -3.38 1.63
C ASN A 69 -11.19 -2.99 0.48
N TYR A 70 -10.45 -1.90 0.64
CA TYR A 70 -9.46 -1.46 -0.36
C TYR A 70 -8.32 -2.49 -0.47
N LEU A 71 -7.80 -2.97 0.66
CA LEU A 71 -6.73 -3.97 0.69
C LEU A 71 -7.20 -5.29 0.05
N GLU A 72 -8.43 -5.71 0.32
CA GLU A 72 -9.05 -6.88 -0.28
C GLU A 72 -9.19 -6.72 -1.80
N ALA A 73 -9.70 -5.57 -2.27
CA ALA A 73 -9.81 -5.30 -3.70
C ALA A 73 -8.45 -5.28 -4.40
N MET A 74 -7.44 -4.66 -3.78
CA MET A 74 -6.07 -4.66 -4.32
C MET A 74 -5.45 -6.06 -4.32
N ALA A 75 -5.71 -6.87 -3.29
CA ALA A 75 -5.25 -8.25 -3.24
C ALA A 75 -5.91 -9.11 -4.33
N LYS A 76 -7.23 -9.00 -4.52
CA LYS A 76 -7.95 -9.66 -5.63
C LYS A 76 -7.37 -9.23 -6.98
N TYR A 77 -7.13 -7.94 -7.18
CA TYR A 77 -6.55 -7.41 -8.41
C TYR A 77 -5.13 -7.92 -8.65
N ALA A 78 -4.27 -7.95 -7.62
CA ALA A 78 -2.93 -8.49 -7.72
C ALA A 78 -2.92 -9.99 -8.07
N CYS A 79 -3.76 -10.79 -7.40
CA CYS A 79 -3.95 -12.21 -7.72
C CYS A 79 -4.48 -12.41 -9.13
N PHE A 80 -5.41 -11.56 -9.58
CA PHE A 80 -5.92 -11.60 -10.94
C PHE A 80 -4.79 -11.44 -11.97
N LEU A 81 -3.99 -10.37 -11.86
CA LEU A 81 -2.88 -10.12 -12.78
C LEU A 81 -1.79 -11.21 -12.73
N ARG A 82 -1.55 -11.80 -11.55
CA ARG A 82 -0.45 -12.76 -11.36
C ARG A 82 -0.80 -14.19 -11.76
N LEU A 83 -2.07 -14.58 -11.58
CA LEU A 83 -2.51 -15.98 -11.63
C LEU A 83 -3.56 -16.27 -12.72
N ASN A 84 -4.18 -15.24 -13.29
CA ASN A 84 -5.14 -15.39 -14.38
C ASN A 84 -4.51 -14.94 -15.70
N TYR A 85 -4.05 -15.90 -16.50
CA TYR A 85 -3.39 -15.63 -17.76
C TYR A 85 -3.58 -16.77 -18.76
N THR A 86 -3.43 -16.42 -20.03
CA THR A 86 -3.33 -17.32 -21.18
C THR A 86 -2.05 -16.95 -21.96
N PRO A 87 -1.56 -17.81 -22.86
CA PRO A 87 -0.38 -17.50 -23.68
C PRO A 87 -0.52 -16.19 -24.46
N ALA A 88 -1.74 -15.82 -24.84
CA ALA A 88 -2.04 -14.59 -25.57
C ALA A 88 -1.97 -13.32 -24.71
N ASN A 89 -2.28 -13.38 -23.40
CA ASN A 89 -2.39 -12.19 -22.56
C ASN A 89 -1.33 -12.11 -21.44
N VAL A 90 -0.53 -13.16 -21.22
CA VAL A 90 0.43 -13.26 -20.11
C VAL A 90 1.42 -12.08 -20.08
N SER A 91 1.84 -11.60 -21.26
CA SER A 91 2.73 -10.43 -21.36
C SER A 91 2.09 -9.18 -20.75
N ASN A 92 0.82 -8.90 -21.09
CA ASN A 92 0.11 -7.73 -20.57
C ASN A 92 -0.19 -7.86 -19.08
N GLN A 93 -0.61 -9.04 -18.64
CA GLN A 93 -0.92 -9.32 -17.24
C GLN A 93 0.32 -9.16 -16.34
N PHE A 94 1.46 -9.74 -16.73
CA PHE A 94 2.69 -9.63 -15.94
C PHE A 94 3.27 -8.22 -15.97
N ASN A 95 3.23 -7.53 -17.11
CA ASN A 95 3.65 -6.13 -17.18
C ASN A 95 2.78 -5.21 -16.30
N ALA A 96 1.48 -5.49 -16.19
CA ALA A 96 0.60 -4.78 -15.27
C ALA A 96 0.91 -5.11 -13.81
N PHE A 97 1.19 -6.38 -13.49
CA PHE A 97 1.58 -6.80 -12.14
C PHE A 97 2.89 -6.15 -11.68
N LEU A 98 3.90 -6.09 -12.56
CA LEU A 98 5.18 -5.45 -12.28
C LEU A 98 5.04 -3.96 -11.90
N LYS A 99 4.01 -3.26 -12.39
CA LYS A 99 3.73 -1.85 -12.01
C LYS A 99 3.19 -1.69 -10.59
N LEU A 100 2.73 -2.77 -9.96
CA LEU A 100 2.29 -2.79 -8.57
C LEU A 100 3.45 -3.08 -7.60
N LEU A 101 4.59 -3.59 -8.09
CA LEU A 101 5.74 -3.89 -7.26
C LEU A 101 6.48 -2.63 -6.81
N THR A 102 7.14 -2.71 -5.66
CA THR A 102 8.15 -1.72 -5.27
C THR A 102 9.39 -1.79 -6.18
N PRO A 103 10.18 -0.71 -6.32
CA PRO A 103 11.40 -0.74 -7.15
C PRO A 103 12.40 -1.86 -6.79
N PRO A 104 12.66 -2.18 -5.50
CA PRO A 104 13.49 -3.33 -5.14
C PRO A 104 12.89 -4.66 -5.59
N ALA A 105 11.61 -4.88 -5.30
CA ALA A 105 10.90 -6.11 -5.68
C ALA A 105 10.82 -6.30 -7.19
N TYR A 106 10.67 -5.20 -7.95
CA TYR A 106 10.72 -5.23 -9.41
C TYR A 106 12.07 -5.78 -9.93
N LYS A 107 13.19 -5.30 -9.35
CA LYS A 107 14.53 -5.74 -9.76
C LYS A 107 14.72 -7.23 -9.52
N GLU A 108 14.23 -7.74 -8.40
CA GLU A 108 14.36 -9.15 -8.03
C GLU A 108 13.43 -10.07 -8.85
N GLN A 109 12.17 -9.68 -9.00
CA GLN A 109 11.14 -10.58 -9.56
C GLN A 109 10.99 -10.48 -11.07
N SER A 110 11.41 -9.38 -11.71
CA SER A 110 11.22 -9.17 -13.15
C SER A 110 11.85 -10.28 -13.99
N GLY A 111 13.09 -10.69 -13.70
CA GLY A 111 13.76 -11.77 -14.40
C GLY A 111 13.02 -13.10 -14.29
N VAL A 112 12.52 -13.43 -13.10
CA VAL A 112 11.72 -14.64 -12.85
C VAL A 112 10.41 -14.59 -13.63
N LEU A 113 9.70 -13.46 -13.61
CA LEU A 113 8.44 -13.29 -14.33
C LEU A 113 8.62 -13.34 -15.85
N TYR A 114 9.71 -12.78 -16.39
CA TYR A 114 9.98 -12.85 -17.82
C TYR A 114 10.30 -14.27 -18.29
N LYS A 115 11.06 -15.03 -17.50
CA LYS A 115 11.31 -16.45 -17.78
C LYS A 115 10.01 -17.25 -17.73
N GLN A 116 9.22 -17.05 -16.68
CA GLN A 116 7.92 -17.71 -16.54
C GLN A 116 6.96 -17.38 -17.69
N LYS A 117 6.96 -16.13 -18.17
CA LYS A 117 6.19 -15.71 -19.34
C LYS A 117 6.56 -16.53 -20.57
N GLU A 118 7.86 -16.71 -20.81
CA GLU A 118 8.35 -17.48 -21.95
C GLU A 118 7.94 -18.96 -21.84
N ASP A 119 8.11 -19.56 -20.66
CA ASP A 119 7.69 -20.94 -20.39
C ASP A 119 6.18 -21.12 -20.63
N VAL A 120 5.36 -20.16 -20.20
CA VAL A 120 3.89 -20.17 -20.40
C VAL A 120 3.53 -20.14 -21.88
N ILE A 121 4.24 -19.36 -22.69
CA ILE A 121 4.01 -19.26 -24.14
C ILE A 121 4.44 -20.55 -24.83
N GLN A 122 5.63 -21.07 -24.51
CA GLN A 122 6.16 -22.29 -25.13
C GLN A 122 5.31 -23.53 -24.80
N MET A 123 4.86 -23.64 -23.55
CA MET A 123 4.07 -24.80 -23.09
C MET A 123 2.56 -24.62 -23.28
N ASN A 124 2.11 -23.49 -23.85
CA ASN A 124 0.69 -23.13 -24.00
C ASN A 124 -0.12 -23.33 -22.71
N VAL A 125 0.41 -22.84 -21.59
CA VAL A 125 -0.23 -22.95 -20.27
C VAL A 125 -1.26 -21.84 -20.12
N SER A 126 -2.47 -22.19 -19.71
CA SER A 126 -3.46 -21.24 -19.24
C SER A 126 -3.75 -21.50 -17.76
N SER A 127 -3.96 -20.41 -17.03
CA SER A 127 -4.13 -20.42 -15.59
C SER A 127 -5.31 -19.52 -15.22
N SER A 128 -6.16 -20.00 -14.32
CA SER A 128 -7.19 -19.21 -13.66
C SER A 128 -7.16 -19.44 -12.16
N PHE A 129 -7.44 -18.39 -11.40
CA PHE A 129 -7.44 -18.44 -9.94
C PHE A 129 -8.68 -17.75 -9.40
N PHE A 130 -9.42 -18.49 -8.58
CA PHE A 130 -10.65 -18.04 -7.96
C PHE A 130 -10.43 -17.88 -6.45
N PRO A 131 -10.31 -16.64 -5.93
CA PRO A 131 -10.15 -16.40 -4.51
C PRO A 131 -11.44 -16.80 -3.77
N VAL A 132 -11.29 -17.56 -2.68
CA VAL A 132 -12.40 -18.01 -1.82
C VAL A 132 -12.38 -17.29 -0.48
N GLU A 133 -11.19 -17.04 0.06
CA GLU A 133 -11.01 -16.50 1.40
C GLU A 133 -9.82 -15.54 1.41
N ILE A 134 -10.02 -14.37 2.03
CA ILE A 134 -8.99 -13.34 2.17
C ILE A 134 -8.90 -12.95 3.64
N GLU A 135 -7.72 -13.08 4.22
CA GLU A 135 -7.42 -12.62 5.58
C GLU A 135 -6.36 -11.53 5.54
N ILE A 136 -6.59 -10.46 6.31
CA ILE A 136 -5.73 -9.29 6.34
C ILE A 136 -5.06 -9.21 7.71
N ASP A 137 -3.75 -9.41 7.73
CA ASP A 137 -2.92 -9.20 8.92
C ASP A 137 -2.31 -7.78 8.86
N ARG A 138 -3.00 -6.84 9.52
CA ARG A 138 -2.56 -5.43 9.60
C ARG A 138 -1.29 -5.25 10.42
N ALA A 139 -1.02 -6.12 11.40
CA ALA A 139 0.14 -6.01 12.28
C ALA A 139 1.44 -6.25 11.49
N ASN A 140 1.42 -7.27 10.62
CA ASN A 140 2.57 -7.61 9.77
C ASN A 140 2.50 -7.03 8.35
N LYS A 141 1.41 -6.33 7.99
CA LYS A 141 1.14 -5.82 6.62
C LYS A 141 1.16 -6.93 5.57
N ARG A 142 0.41 -8.00 5.85
CA ARG A 142 0.31 -9.18 5.00
C ARG A 142 -1.14 -9.46 4.67
N ILE A 143 -1.38 -9.93 3.45
CA ILE A 143 -2.69 -10.38 3.01
C ILE A 143 -2.54 -11.83 2.58
N PHE A 144 -3.32 -12.71 3.21
CA PHE A 144 -3.39 -14.12 2.87
C PHE A 144 -4.59 -14.32 1.96
N VAL A 145 -4.34 -14.75 0.73
CA VAL A 145 -5.38 -15.04 -0.26
C VAL A 145 -5.39 -16.53 -0.50
N THR A 146 -6.49 -17.18 -0.16
CA THR A 146 -6.70 -18.61 -0.38
C THR A 146 -7.78 -18.82 -1.43
N GLY A 147 -7.51 -19.67 -2.41
CA GLY A 147 -8.44 -19.90 -3.51
C GLY A 147 -8.11 -21.16 -4.29
N MET A 148 -8.90 -21.43 -5.32
CA MET A 148 -8.70 -22.56 -6.24
C MET A 148 -7.88 -22.10 -7.43
N LEU A 149 -6.74 -22.76 -7.68
CA LEU A 149 -5.91 -22.52 -8.85
C LEU A 149 -6.14 -23.64 -9.86
N ASN A 150 -6.62 -23.25 -11.04
CA ASN A 150 -6.86 -24.15 -12.16
C ASN A 150 -5.86 -23.85 -13.26
N GLN A 151 -5.05 -24.83 -13.62
CA GLN A 151 -4.10 -24.71 -14.73
C GLN A 151 -4.35 -25.82 -15.74
N TRP A 152 -4.32 -25.48 -17.02
CA TRP A 152 -4.47 -26.43 -18.11
C TRP A 152 -3.45 -26.14 -19.21
N THR A 153 -3.04 -27.19 -19.90
CA THR A 153 -2.20 -27.10 -21.10
C THR A 153 -2.97 -27.69 -22.28
N TYR A 154 -2.52 -27.41 -23.51
CA TYR A 154 -3.18 -27.90 -24.72
C TYR A 154 -3.30 -29.44 -24.76
N ASP A 155 -2.35 -30.15 -24.14
CA ASP A 155 -2.24 -31.62 -24.20
C ASP A 155 -2.76 -32.35 -22.95
N LYS A 156 -2.85 -31.67 -21.79
CA LYS A 156 -3.40 -32.23 -20.55
C LYS A 156 -4.50 -31.35 -19.99
N HIS A 157 -5.71 -31.89 -20.00
CA HIS A 157 -6.93 -31.16 -19.68
C HIS A 157 -7.03 -30.65 -18.24
N PHE A 158 -6.25 -31.14 -17.27
CA PHE A 158 -6.28 -30.66 -15.88
C PHE A 158 -4.91 -30.86 -15.22
N VAL A 159 -4.18 -29.77 -14.95
CA VAL A 159 -2.89 -29.84 -14.24
C VAL A 159 -3.05 -29.64 -12.75
N THR A 160 -4.11 -28.97 -12.26
CA THR A 160 -4.39 -28.91 -10.81
C THR A 160 -5.77 -28.30 -10.53
N ASP A 161 -6.56 -28.91 -9.64
CA ASP A 161 -7.70 -28.28 -8.94
C ASP A 161 -7.32 -28.20 -7.46
N GLU A 162 -6.30 -27.40 -7.18
CA GLU A 162 -5.70 -27.33 -5.85
C GLU A 162 -6.02 -26.02 -5.18
N ARG A 163 -6.51 -26.13 -3.94
CA ARG A 163 -6.56 -25.01 -3.02
C ARG A 163 -5.13 -24.55 -2.77
N ARG A 164 -4.84 -23.30 -3.15
CA ARG A 164 -3.55 -22.65 -2.90
C ARG A 164 -3.71 -21.38 -2.10
N THR A 165 -2.76 -21.16 -1.20
CA THR A 165 -2.65 -19.93 -0.41
C THR A 165 -1.47 -19.10 -0.92
N TYR A 166 -1.71 -17.81 -1.11
CA TYR A 166 -0.72 -16.81 -1.49
C TYR A 166 -0.61 -15.75 -0.40
N VAL A 167 0.60 -15.25 -0.17
CA VAL A 167 0.87 -14.10 0.71
C VAL A 167 1.30 -12.93 -0.12
N ILE A 168 0.67 -11.81 0.14
CA ILE A 168 1.02 -10.51 -0.41
C ILE A 168 1.54 -9.66 0.74
N GLU A 169 2.84 -9.40 0.75
CA GLU A 169 3.43 -8.39 1.63
C GLU A 169 3.31 -7.04 0.95
N TYR A 170 2.71 -6.06 1.64
CA TYR A 170 2.38 -4.78 1.02
C TYR A 170 2.87 -3.58 1.82
N ARG A 171 3.07 -2.47 1.10
CA ARG A 171 3.36 -1.16 1.67
C ARG A 171 2.47 -0.12 1.02
N ILE A 172 1.88 0.74 1.84
CA ILE A 172 1.20 1.95 1.38
C ILE A 172 2.16 3.12 1.53
N HIS A 173 2.46 3.79 0.42
CA HIS A 173 3.32 4.96 0.41
C HIS A 173 2.67 6.07 -0.43
N PHE A 174 2.47 7.25 0.17
CA PHE A 174 1.75 8.38 -0.44
C PHE A 174 0.37 8.00 -1.01
N GLY A 175 -0.39 7.17 -0.29
CA GLY A 175 -1.72 6.76 -0.72
C GLY A 175 -1.76 5.76 -1.89
N ARG A 176 -0.60 5.25 -2.33
CA ARG A 176 -0.52 4.18 -3.34
C ARG A 176 -0.16 2.85 -2.69
N PHE A 177 -0.86 1.80 -3.10
CA PHE A 177 -0.56 0.42 -2.76
C PHE A 177 0.63 -0.10 -3.57
N PHE A 178 1.62 -0.64 -2.88
CA PHE A 178 2.75 -1.34 -3.48
C PHE A 178 2.88 -2.73 -2.88
N ILE A 179 3.31 -3.67 -3.71
CA ILE A 179 3.63 -5.04 -3.32
C ILE A 179 5.14 -5.13 -3.11
N GLU A 180 5.53 -5.60 -1.93
CA GLU A 180 6.92 -5.91 -1.60
C GLU A 180 7.27 -7.33 -1.98
N ASN A 181 6.38 -8.28 -1.67
CA ASN A 181 6.60 -9.67 -2.02
C ASN A 181 5.28 -10.38 -2.33
N PHE A 182 5.34 -11.37 -3.22
CA PHE A 182 4.23 -12.22 -3.60
C PHE A 182 4.68 -13.68 -3.54
N ILE A 183 4.28 -14.38 -2.48
CA ILE A 183 4.78 -15.71 -2.16
C ILE A 183 3.65 -16.73 -2.30
N GLY A 184 3.90 -17.82 -3.04
CA GLY A 184 3.00 -18.97 -3.13
C GLY A 184 3.31 -20.02 -2.06
N CYS A 185 2.36 -20.29 -1.19
CA CYS A 185 2.47 -21.21 -0.06
C CYS A 185 1.61 -22.46 -0.21
N GLY A 186 1.67 -23.18 -1.33
CA GLY A 186 1.05 -24.51 -1.46
C GLY A 186 -0.37 -24.62 -0.88
N LYS A 187 -0.68 -25.73 -0.18
CA LYS A 187 -2.05 -26.11 0.23
C LYS A 187 -2.52 -25.61 1.61
N SER A 188 -1.67 -25.01 2.46
CA SER A 188 -2.03 -24.68 3.86
C SER A 188 -1.44 -23.37 4.35
N LYS A 189 -2.26 -22.59 5.11
CA LYS A 189 -1.85 -21.39 5.85
C LYS A 189 -0.69 -21.67 6.82
N GLN A 190 -0.62 -22.85 7.44
CA GLN A 190 0.44 -23.19 8.41
C GLN A 190 1.83 -23.30 7.76
N GLY A 191 1.92 -23.93 6.58
CA GLY A 191 3.17 -23.98 5.81
C GLY A 191 3.61 -22.60 5.28
N CYS A 192 2.69 -21.65 5.27
CA CYS A 192 2.94 -20.28 4.85
C CYS A 192 3.63 -19.46 5.94
N PHE A 193 3.18 -19.58 7.20
CA PHE A 193 3.88 -19.00 8.35
C PHE A 193 5.29 -19.59 8.55
N GLU A 194 5.49 -20.88 8.23
CA GLU A 194 6.81 -21.53 8.30
C GLU A 194 7.78 -21.05 7.22
N LYS A 195 7.36 -20.99 5.94
CA LYS A 195 8.20 -20.45 4.84
C LYS A 195 8.65 -19.02 5.11
N ILE A 196 7.74 -18.19 5.62
CA ILE A 196 8.05 -16.80 5.93
C ILE A 196 9.02 -16.66 7.12
N LYS A 197 9.02 -17.61 8.06
CA LYS A 197 10.03 -17.68 9.14
C LYS A 197 11.40 -18.14 8.65
N THR A 198 11.48 -18.91 7.57
CA THR A 198 12.74 -19.43 7.04
C THR A 198 13.47 -18.37 6.21
N GLU A 199 12.77 -17.65 5.34
CA GLU A 199 13.37 -16.55 4.54
C GLU A 199 13.90 -15.39 5.40
N LYS A 200 13.30 -15.13 6.58
CA LYS A 200 13.80 -14.12 7.53
C LYS A 200 14.99 -14.56 8.39
N LYS A 201 15.37 -15.85 8.38
CA LYS A 201 16.53 -16.36 9.12
C LYS A 201 17.81 -16.39 8.28
N GLU A 202 17.70 -16.26 6.96
CA GLU A 202 18.83 -16.28 6.02
C GLU A 202 19.19 -14.89 5.47
N ALA A 203 18.49 -13.84 5.90
CA ALA A 203 18.77 -12.43 5.58
C ALA A 203 19.41 -11.68 6.75
#